data_AF-A0A9W3BRT2-F1
#
_entry.id   AF-A0A9W3BRT2-F1
#
_cell.length_a   1.000
_cell.length_b   1.000
_cell.length_c   1.000
_cell.angle_alpha   90.00
_cell.angle_beta   90.00
_cell.angle_gamma   90.00
#
_symmetry.space_group_name_H-M   'P 1'
#
loop_
_entity.id
_entity.type
_entity.pdbx_description
1 polymer ?
#
loop_
_entity_poly.entity_id
_entity_poly.type
_entity_poly.pdbx_seq_one_letter_code
_entity_poly.pdbx_strand_id
1 'polypeptide(L)'
;MRARAEYATAKIAVWWDMKDCPIPDWYDASQIRQRLEGAFMERGYSGPVSITAYGDQTKTCDFNLKGLFYTGVSVAHTRSESIKYVMHRDMVEWRGQNPPPATMMIISDELQGVFDWDLLRLQQRTRYNLFLAYSFEVPNVAIILSTSAEWCWKRLLNSKPSRLRAVQCAKLYCSSCNFDCRNVNKFKKHLSSYKHLRQEDVNPTCDEVIRVTESWGMNYKATPEYATAKIQVWWDMIACPLPQGYDARRVRPSLEAAFKELGYSGPVSITAYADHNHTPLQALSSTGVDAVHVVPYFTGVSSDVQKWHDKNPPQAAAIMMIISNHVHLYEDLLVNLLQENNYNLFVAYSFRPTKMSFLLTSAEWLWDRLLSVSEKSAQFLQKCSESESGEPRAMFYCKFCSFATKSIDNFRTHLSTDEAHAQEEKRIPAYHYSTIESHRLARVTQYRRDHCREANEKVSKEQTHEESDPYGFWTSS
;
A
#
# COMPACT_ATOMS: atom_id res chain seq x y z
N MET A 1 20.81 -10.22 -3.07
CA MET A 1 21.07 -10.27 -1.62
C MET A 1 21.00 -11.73 -1.16
N ARG A 2 21.86 -12.16 -0.22
CA ARG A 2 21.77 -13.51 0.40
C ARG A 2 20.71 -13.52 1.50
N ALA A 3 20.19 -14.70 1.83
CA ALA A 3 19.19 -14.89 2.87
C ALA A 3 19.68 -14.37 4.22
N ARG A 4 18.82 -13.62 4.91
CA ARG A 4 19.01 -13.32 6.34
C ARG A 4 18.80 -14.60 7.14
N ALA A 5 19.50 -14.75 8.26
CA ALA A 5 19.50 -15.96 9.06
C ALA A 5 18.09 -16.45 9.45
N GLU A 6 17.19 -15.52 9.81
CA GLU A 6 15.81 -15.83 10.20
C GLU A 6 14.96 -16.45 9.07
N TYR A 7 15.24 -16.12 7.80
CA TYR A 7 14.50 -16.66 6.65
C TYR A 7 15.19 -17.84 5.97
N ALA A 8 16.46 -18.12 6.27
CA ALA A 8 17.27 -19.11 5.55
C ALA A 8 16.66 -20.52 5.57
N THR A 9 15.96 -20.89 6.65
CA THR A 9 15.28 -22.20 6.80
C THR A 9 13.76 -22.06 6.93
N ALA A 10 13.22 -20.86 6.78
CA ALA A 10 11.79 -20.58 6.91
C ALA A 10 10.98 -21.19 5.75
N LYS A 11 9.68 -21.43 5.98
CA LYS A 11 8.78 -21.95 4.94
C LYS A 11 8.70 -20.98 3.76
N ILE A 12 8.65 -21.52 2.55
CA ILE A 12 8.51 -20.76 1.31
C ILE A 12 7.22 -21.21 0.60
N ALA A 13 6.31 -20.28 0.34
CA ALA A 13 5.13 -20.53 -0.47
C ALA A 13 5.19 -19.75 -1.78
N VAL A 14 4.84 -20.41 -2.89
CA VAL A 14 4.88 -19.87 -4.24
C VAL A 14 3.48 -19.95 -4.86
N TRP A 15 2.95 -18.80 -5.26
CA TRP A 15 1.73 -18.68 -6.05
C TRP A 15 2.10 -18.28 -7.47
N TRP A 16 1.76 -19.12 -8.44
CA TRP A 16 2.19 -18.94 -9.82
C TRP A 16 1.01 -18.84 -10.78
N ASP A 17 0.87 -17.69 -11.41
CA ASP A 17 -0.04 -17.45 -12.52
C ASP A 17 0.56 -18.03 -13.81
N MET A 18 -0.02 -19.14 -14.29
CA MET A 18 0.40 -19.80 -15.53
C MET A 18 -0.04 -19.07 -16.79
N LYS A 19 -0.97 -18.11 -16.70
CA LYS A 19 -1.40 -17.28 -17.83
C LYS A 19 -0.35 -16.20 -18.10
N ASP A 20 0.08 -15.49 -17.06
CA ASP A 20 1.08 -14.43 -17.17
C ASP A 20 2.49 -15.00 -17.39
N CYS A 21 2.83 -16.04 -16.64
CA CYS A 21 4.12 -16.71 -16.71
C CYS A 21 3.96 -18.15 -17.22
N PRO A 22 3.65 -18.36 -18.50
CA PRO A 22 3.37 -19.68 -19.03
C PRO A 22 4.61 -20.58 -19.08
N ILE A 23 4.37 -21.88 -19.15
CA ILE A 23 5.41 -22.86 -19.47
C ILE A 23 5.72 -22.71 -20.96
N PRO A 24 6.98 -22.44 -21.37
CA PRO A 24 7.33 -22.40 -22.78
C PRO A 24 7.06 -23.75 -23.46
N ASP A 25 6.64 -23.73 -24.73
CA ASP A 25 6.21 -24.95 -25.46
C ASP A 25 7.24 -26.08 -25.48
N TRP A 26 8.52 -25.72 -25.50
CA TRP A 26 9.65 -26.66 -25.54
C TRP A 26 10.13 -27.09 -24.14
N TYR A 27 9.54 -26.56 -23.08
CA TYR A 27 10.03 -26.73 -21.72
C TYR A 27 9.33 -27.88 -20.99
N ASP A 28 10.11 -28.76 -20.35
CA ASP A 28 9.58 -29.83 -19.52
C ASP A 28 9.12 -29.29 -18.16
N ALA A 29 7.80 -29.26 -17.96
CA ALA A 29 7.15 -28.79 -16.73
C ALA A 29 7.67 -29.50 -15.46
N SER A 30 8.18 -30.73 -15.56
CA SER A 30 8.73 -31.47 -14.42
C SER A 30 9.98 -30.80 -13.82
N GLN A 31 10.66 -29.94 -14.58
CA GLN A 31 11.87 -29.27 -14.11
C GLN A 31 11.58 -28.02 -13.26
N ILE A 32 10.37 -27.44 -13.36
CA ILE A 32 10.05 -26.12 -12.80
C ILE A 32 10.35 -26.05 -11.29
N ARG A 33 9.92 -27.06 -10.52
CA ARG A 33 10.20 -27.10 -9.08
C ARG A 33 11.69 -27.02 -8.78
N GLN A 34 12.50 -27.80 -9.49
CA GLN A 34 13.94 -27.84 -9.27
C GLN A 34 14.61 -26.51 -9.61
N ARG A 35 14.11 -25.80 -10.62
CA ARG A 35 14.61 -24.47 -10.97
C ARG A 35 14.31 -23.44 -9.90
N LEU A 36 13.07 -23.44 -9.37
CA LEU A 36 12.67 -22.54 -8.29
C LEU A 36 13.49 -22.81 -7.02
N GLU A 37 13.53 -24.06 -6.56
CA GLU A 37 14.31 -24.46 -5.40
C GLU A 37 15.81 -24.18 -5.57
N GLY A 38 16.34 -24.38 -6.79
CA GLY A 38 17.72 -24.05 -7.14
C GLY A 38 18.03 -22.56 -6.99
N ALA A 39 17.17 -21.71 -7.56
CA ALA A 39 17.29 -20.25 -7.44
C ALA A 39 17.20 -19.76 -5.98
N PHE A 40 16.36 -20.40 -5.16
CA PHE A 40 16.28 -20.10 -3.72
C PHE A 40 17.58 -20.48 -3.00
N MET A 41 18.12 -21.67 -3.27
CA MET A 41 19.39 -22.13 -2.66
C MET A 41 20.58 -21.27 -3.08
N GLU A 42 20.66 -20.80 -4.32
CA GLU A 42 21.70 -19.87 -4.77
C GLU A 42 21.69 -18.56 -3.96
N ARG A 43 20.52 -18.14 -3.48
CA ARG A 43 20.38 -17.01 -2.56
C ARG A 43 20.47 -17.37 -1.08
N GLY A 44 20.71 -18.64 -0.73
CA GLY A 44 20.89 -19.11 0.66
C GLY A 44 19.61 -19.53 1.38
N TYR A 45 18.51 -19.75 0.65
CA TYR A 45 17.25 -20.25 1.21
C TYR A 45 17.14 -21.76 1.02
N SER A 46 16.82 -22.48 2.10
CA SER A 46 16.84 -23.94 2.16
C SER A 46 15.62 -24.54 2.89
N GLY A 47 14.68 -23.69 3.29
CA GLY A 47 13.44 -24.12 3.95
C GLY A 47 12.49 -24.90 3.02
N PRO A 48 11.43 -25.49 3.58
CA PRO A 48 10.47 -26.28 2.82
C PRO A 48 9.66 -25.40 1.86
N VAL A 49 9.48 -25.89 0.63
CA VAL A 49 8.85 -25.15 -0.48
C VAL A 49 7.50 -25.77 -0.86
N SER A 50 6.43 -24.96 -0.84
CA SER A 50 5.12 -25.29 -1.40
C SER A 50 4.84 -24.44 -2.64
N ILE A 51 4.47 -25.06 -3.76
CA ILE A 51 4.21 -24.37 -5.03
C ILE A 51 2.81 -24.73 -5.50
N THR A 52 2.03 -23.71 -5.85
CA THR A 52 0.73 -23.88 -6.51
C THR A 52 0.70 -23.10 -7.82
N ALA A 53 0.41 -23.81 -8.90
CA ALA A 53 0.25 -23.27 -10.25
C ALA A 53 -1.23 -23.05 -10.55
N TYR A 54 -1.61 -21.81 -10.89
CA TYR A 54 -2.97 -21.37 -11.12
C TYR A 54 -3.17 -21.11 -12.61
N GLY A 55 -4.32 -21.53 -13.13
CA GLY A 55 -4.66 -21.24 -14.51
C GLY A 55 -5.90 -21.99 -14.97
N ASP A 56 -6.29 -21.70 -16.20
CA ASP A 56 -7.33 -22.45 -16.88
C ASP A 56 -6.78 -23.82 -17.30
N GLN A 57 -6.93 -24.79 -16.40
CA GLN A 57 -6.43 -26.15 -16.61
C GLN A 57 -7.19 -26.93 -17.69
N THR A 58 -8.27 -26.40 -18.28
CA THR A 58 -8.88 -27.01 -19.47
C THR A 58 -7.96 -26.87 -20.70
N LYS A 59 -7.09 -25.85 -20.70
CA LYS A 59 -6.13 -25.54 -21.77
C LYS A 59 -4.75 -26.17 -21.53
N THR A 60 -4.50 -26.73 -20.36
CA THR A 60 -3.18 -27.29 -20.02
C THR A 60 -3.06 -28.73 -20.50
N CYS A 61 -2.01 -29.03 -21.25
CA CYS A 61 -1.81 -30.38 -21.80
C CYS A 61 -1.48 -31.42 -20.71
N ASP A 62 -1.79 -32.68 -21.02
CA ASP A 62 -1.67 -33.80 -20.05
C ASP A 62 -0.23 -34.01 -19.54
N PHE A 63 0.74 -33.84 -20.44
CA PHE A 63 2.15 -33.98 -20.13
C PHE A 63 2.58 -32.94 -19.09
N ASN A 64 2.21 -31.67 -19.27
CA ASN A 64 2.53 -30.60 -18.33
C ASN A 64 1.84 -30.80 -16.98
N LEU A 65 0.54 -31.14 -16.96
CA LEU A 65 -0.19 -31.43 -15.71
C LEU A 65 0.47 -32.55 -14.89
N LYS A 66 0.88 -33.64 -15.56
CA LYS A 66 1.58 -34.76 -14.91
C LYS A 66 2.97 -34.34 -14.43
N GLY A 67 3.73 -33.61 -15.25
CA GLY A 67 5.06 -33.12 -14.90
C GLY A 67 5.03 -32.25 -13.63
N LEU A 68 4.10 -31.31 -13.55
CA LEU A 68 3.89 -30.48 -12.36
C LEU A 68 3.48 -31.33 -11.15
N PHE A 69 2.41 -32.11 -11.29
CA PHE A 69 1.83 -32.85 -10.17
C PHE A 69 2.79 -33.87 -9.56
N TYR A 70 3.47 -34.67 -10.37
CA TYR A 70 4.38 -35.72 -9.88
C TYR A 70 5.69 -35.18 -9.33
N THR A 71 6.06 -33.94 -9.66
CA THR A 71 7.19 -33.26 -9.04
C THR A 71 6.79 -32.45 -7.81
N GLY A 72 5.52 -32.55 -7.37
CA GLY A 72 5.07 -31.96 -6.12
C GLY A 72 4.56 -30.53 -6.26
N VAL A 73 4.26 -30.05 -7.47
CA VAL A 73 3.58 -28.77 -7.70
C VAL A 73 2.08 -29.01 -7.65
N SER A 74 1.37 -28.31 -6.76
CA SER A 74 -0.09 -28.31 -6.74
C SER A 74 -0.62 -27.53 -7.93
N VAL A 75 -1.77 -27.93 -8.46
CA VAL A 75 -2.39 -27.28 -9.62
C VAL A 75 -3.82 -26.86 -9.27
N ALA A 76 -4.10 -25.58 -9.47
CA ALA A 76 -5.39 -24.95 -9.26
C ALA A 76 -6.03 -24.66 -10.62
N HIS A 77 -7.21 -25.21 -10.85
CA HIS A 77 -8.09 -24.80 -11.92
C HIS A 77 -8.96 -23.64 -11.46
N THR A 78 -8.92 -22.58 -12.25
CA THR A 78 -9.75 -21.39 -12.12
C THR A 78 -9.84 -20.70 -13.47
N ARG A 79 -10.89 -19.90 -13.68
CA ARG A 79 -11.07 -19.12 -14.90
C ARG A 79 -9.97 -18.07 -15.01
N SER A 80 -9.61 -17.71 -16.25
CA SER A 80 -8.51 -16.80 -16.54
C SER A 80 -8.69 -15.41 -15.93
N GLU A 81 -9.93 -14.98 -15.71
CA GLU A 81 -10.28 -13.70 -15.08
C GLU A 81 -10.18 -13.77 -13.56
N SER A 82 -10.29 -14.96 -12.97
CA SER A 82 -10.37 -15.19 -11.52
C SER A 82 -9.04 -15.62 -10.89
N ILE A 83 -8.00 -15.88 -11.69
CA ILE A 83 -6.70 -16.39 -11.22
C ILE A 83 -6.17 -15.57 -10.04
N LYS A 84 -6.11 -14.24 -10.19
CA LYS A 84 -5.59 -13.31 -9.19
C LYS A 84 -6.37 -13.37 -7.88
N TYR A 85 -7.70 -13.37 -7.95
CA TYR A 85 -8.57 -13.47 -6.77
C TYR A 85 -8.33 -14.78 -6.00
N VAL A 86 -8.27 -15.91 -6.70
CA VAL A 86 -8.08 -17.23 -6.08
C VAL A 86 -6.68 -17.35 -5.48
N MET A 87 -5.66 -16.89 -6.20
CA MET A 87 -4.28 -16.81 -5.69
C MET A 87 -4.21 -15.97 -4.41
N HIS A 88 -4.79 -14.76 -4.41
CA HIS A 88 -4.83 -13.89 -3.24
C HIS A 88 -5.57 -14.54 -2.07
N ARG A 89 -6.74 -15.15 -2.30
CA ARG A 89 -7.51 -15.85 -1.27
C ARG A 89 -6.67 -16.95 -0.60
N ASP A 90 -6.03 -17.80 -1.41
CA ASP A 90 -5.23 -18.91 -0.90
C ASP A 90 -3.95 -18.41 -0.19
N MET A 91 -3.38 -17.29 -0.64
CA MET A 91 -2.29 -16.60 0.04
C MET A 91 -2.71 -16.08 1.41
N VAL A 92 -3.88 -15.44 1.51
CA VAL A 92 -4.46 -14.94 2.77
C VAL A 92 -4.74 -16.10 3.75
N GLU A 93 -5.23 -17.24 3.27
CA GLU A 93 -5.41 -18.43 4.10
C GLU A 93 -4.07 -18.98 4.61
N TRP A 94 -3.08 -19.13 3.71
CA TRP A 94 -1.78 -19.66 4.05
C TRP A 94 -1.05 -18.83 5.10
N ARG A 95 -1.03 -17.50 4.96
CA ARG A 95 -0.36 -16.59 5.90
C ARG A 95 -1.00 -16.61 7.30
N GLY A 96 -2.31 -16.89 7.38
CA GLY A 96 -3.01 -17.06 8.66
C GLY A 96 -2.50 -18.25 9.47
N GLN A 97 -1.96 -19.27 8.80
CA GLN A 97 -1.39 -20.48 9.41
C GLN A 97 0.15 -20.44 9.50
N ASN A 98 0.79 -19.46 8.87
CA ASN A 98 2.24 -19.40 8.72
C ASN A 98 2.76 -17.96 8.97
N PRO A 99 2.70 -17.46 10.22
CA PRO A 99 3.24 -16.15 10.56
C PRO A 99 4.77 -16.09 10.32
N PRO A 100 5.37 -14.88 10.17
CA PRO A 100 6.81 -14.77 9.99
C PRO A 100 7.62 -15.35 11.17
N PRO A 101 8.85 -15.85 10.92
CA PRO A 101 9.59 -15.79 9.66
C PRO A 101 9.07 -16.79 8.62
N ALA A 102 8.72 -16.26 7.44
CA ALA A 102 8.16 -17.01 6.32
C ALA A 102 8.45 -16.23 5.02
N THR A 103 8.60 -16.96 3.92
CA THR A 103 8.85 -16.39 2.60
C THR A 103 7.67 -16.63 1.68
N MET A 104 7.26 -15.59 0.96
CA MET A 104 6.20 -15.64 -0.04
C MET A 104 6.79 -15.26 -1.40
N MET A 105 6.45 -16.02 -2.44
CA MET A 105 6.80 -15.72 -3.81
C MET A 105 5.56 -15.61 -4.68
N ILE A 106 5.44 -14.52 -5.42
CA ILE A 106 4.37 -14.32 -6.40
C ILE A 106 4.98 -14.32 -7.79
N ILE A 107 4.45 -15.16 -8.67
CA ILE A 107 4.86 -15.25 -10.07
C ILE A 107 3.68 -14.81 -10.94
N SER A 108 3.68 -13.55 -11.38
CA SER A 108 2.62 -12.91 -12.17
C SER A 108 3.14 -11.58 -12.72
N ASP A 109 2.58 -11.15 -13.86
CA ASP A 109 2.89 -9.84 -14.45
C ASP A 109 2.03 -8.71 -13.87
N GLU A 110 0.93 -9.06 -13.21
CA GLU A 110 -0.07 -8.11 -12.74
C GLU A 110 -0.25 -8.19 -11.22
N LEU A 111 0.60 -7.43 -10.52
CA LEU A 111 0.47 -7.23 -9.08
C LEU A 111 -0.52 -6.12 -8.71
N GLN A 112 -0.90 -5.28 -9.68
CA GLN A 112 -1.84 -4.18 -9.45
C GLN A 112 -3.25 -4.71 -9.18
N GLY A 113 -3.93 -4.10 -8.21
CA GLY A 113 -5.32 -4.41 -7.85
C GLY A 113 -5.43 -5.27 -6.60
N VAL A 114 -5.45 -6.60 -6.76
CA VAL A 114 -5.78 -7.52 -5.65
C VAL A 114 -4.59 -7.72 -4.70
N PHE A 115 -3.35 -7.74 -5.24
CA PHE A 115 -2.16 -8.05 -4.46
C PHE A 115 -1.49 -6.83 -3.84
N ASP A 116 -1.30 -5.76 -4.62
CA ASP A 116 -0.59 -4.55 -4.17
C ASP A 116 -1.19 -3.96 -2.89
N TRP A 117 -2.50 -3.80 -2.81
CA TRP A 117 -3.16 -3.24 -1.63
C TRP A 117 -2.87 -4.05 -0.36
N ASP A 118 -3.07 -5.37 -0.42
CA ASP A 118 -2.90 -6.25 0.73
C ASP A 118 -1.42 -6.37 1.11
N LEU A 119 -0.54 -6.59 0.12
CA LEU A 119 0.88 -6.83 0.36
C LEU A 119 1.62 -5.57 0.85
N LEU A 120 1.30 -4.39 0.31
CA LEU A 120 1.91 -3.15 0.76
C LEU A 120 1.54 -2.86 2.22
N ARG A 121 0.27 -3.04 2.60
CA ARG A 121 -0.17 -2.90 3.99
C ARG A 121 0.40 -4.01 4.87
N LEU A 122 0.51 -5.23 4.36
CA LEU A 122 1.10 -6.36 5.08
C LEU A 122 2.56 -6.07 5.44
N GLN A 123 3.37 -5.58 4.50
CA GLN A 123 4.79 -5.31 4.74
C GLN A 123 5.01 -4.19 5.77
N GLN A 124 4.08 -3.24 5.89
CA GLN A 124 4.11 -2.21 6.93
C GLN A 124 3.77 -2.74 8.33
N ARG A 125 3.16 -3.93 8.43
CA ARG A 125 2.79 -4.56 9.72
C ARG A 125 3.71 -5.70 10.11
N THR A 126 3.95 -6.59 9.17
CA THR A 126 4.49 -7.91 9.38
C THR A 126 5.42 -8.23 8.22
N ARG A 127 6.72 -8.28 8.52
CA ARG A 127 7.77 -8.42 7.51
C ARG A 127 7.87 -9.87 7.05
N TYR A 128 7.01 -10.29 6.12
CA TYR A 128 7.30 -11.50 5.34
C TYR A 128 8.47 -11.23 4.41
N ASN A 129 9.29 -12.24 4.16
CA ASN A 129 10.28 -12.15 3.11
C ASN A 129 9.59 -12.32 1.74
N LEU A 130 9.65 -11.32 0.87
CA LEU A 130 8.92 -11.33 -0.41
C LEU A 130 9.84 -11.53 -1.59
N PHE A 131 9.41 -12.41 -2.49
CA PHE A 131 10.00 -12.67 -3.79
C PHE A 131 8.99 -12.39 -4.90
N LEU A 132 9.45 -11.85 -6.02
CA LEU A 132 8.63 -11.67 -7.22
C LEU A 132 9.27 -12.37 -8.42
N ALA A 133 8.43 -12.87 -9.33
CA ALA A 133 8.86 -13.17 -10.68
C ALA A 133 7.80 -12.75 -11.70
N TYR A 134 8.27 -12.27 -12.84
CA TYR A 134 7.45 -11.70 -13.91
C TYR A 134 8.02 -12.10 -15.28
N SER A 135 7.20 -12.11 -16.32
CA SER A 135 7.55 -12.59 -17.67
C SER A 135 8.48 -11.62 -18.42
N PHE A 136 8.37 -10.31 -18.13
CA PHE A 136 9.16 -9.25 -18.74
C PHE A 136 10.55 -9.09 -18.10
N GLU A 137 11.46 -8.35 -18.73
CA GLU A 137 12.80 -8.10 -18.14
C GLU A 137 12.78 -6.95 -17.12
N VAL A 138 11.84 -6.01 -17.26
CA VAL A 138 11.60 -4.90 -16.33
C VAL A 138 10.08 -4.78 -16.16
N PRO A 139 9.54 -4.76 -14.92
CA PRO A 139 8.14 -4.45 -14.71
C PRO A 139 7.86 -3.04 -15.24
N ASN A 140 6.81 -2.87 -16.05
CA ASN A 140 6.44 -1.55 -16.61
C ASN A 140 5.99 -0.53 -15.54
N VAL A 141 5.91 -0.93 -14.28
CA VAL A 141 5.46 -0.12 -13.15
C VAL A 141 6.52 -0.18 -12.06
N ALA A 142 6.89 0.98 -11.51
CA ALA A 142 7.66 1.05 -10.28
C ALA A 142 6.83 0.41 -9.14
N ILE A 143 7.19 -0.80 -8.76
CA ILE A 143 6.55 -1.49 -7.65
C ILE A 143 7.15 -0.93 -6.36
N ILE A 144 6.35 -0.20 -5.58
CA ILE A 144 6.75 0.32 -4.25
C ILE A 144 6.80 -0.77 -3.16
N LEU A 145 6.53 -2.04 -3.53
CA LEU A 145 6.61 -3.18 -2.63
C LEU A 145 8.06 -3.56 -2.38
N SER A 146 8.45 -3.62 -1.10
CA SER A 146 9.80 -4.06 -0.75
C SER A 146 9.97 -5.56 -1.00
N THR A 147 10.95 -5.93 -1.81
CA THR A 147 11.26 -7.34 -2.14
C THR A 147 12.71 -7.68 -1.79
N SER A 148 12.93 -8.93 -1.39
CA SER A 148 14.30 -9.45 -1.15
C SER A 148 14.93 -10.03 -2.41
N ALA A 149 14.10 -10.41 -3.38
CA ALA A 149 14.55 -10.99 -4.63
C ALA A 149 13.51 -10.90 -5.73
N GLU A 150 13.98 -10.62 -6.93
CA GLU A 150 13.16 -10.59 -8.14
C GLU A 150 13.83 -11.40 -9.24
N TRP A 151 13.01 -11.99 -10.11
CA TRP A 151 13.45 -12.76 -11.26
C TRP A 151 12.61 -12.49 -12.50
N CYS A 152 13.27 -12.41 -13.66
CA CYS A 152 12.59 -12.65 -14.93
C CYS A 152 12.29 -14.16 -15.05
N TRP A 153 11.05 -14.51 -15.35
CA TRP A 153 10.54 -15.89 -15.45
C TRP A 153 11.38 -16.74 -16.42
N LYS A 154 11.67 -16.24 -17.62
CA LYS A 154 12.48 -16.96 -18.62
C LYS A 154 13.88 -17.28 -18.11
N ARG A 155 14.50 -16.34 -17.38
CA ARG A 155 15.84 -16.55 -16.78
C ARG A 155 15.76 -17.49 -15.59
N LEU A 156 14.69 -17.42 -14.81
CA LEU A 156 14.44 -18.30 -13.67
C LEU A 156 14.37 -19.77 -14.11
N LEU A 157 13.70 -20.06 -15.21
CA LEU A 157 13.63 -21.41 -15.81
C LEU A 157 14.98 -21.96 -16.28
N ASN A 158 15.98 -21.09 -16.47
CA ASN A 158 17.36 -21.47 -16.85
C ASN A 158 18.32 -21.57 -15.64
N SER A 159 17.84 -21.33 -14.42
CA SER A 159 18.66 -21.41 -13.20
C SER A 159 19.18 -22.82 -12.94
N LYS A 160 20.27 -22.98 -12.18
CA LYS A 160 20.79 -24.31 -11.86
C LYS A 160 19.75 -25.13 -11.09
N PRO A 161 19.48 -26.39 -11.49
CA PRO A 161 18.45 -27.19 -10.83
C PRO A 161 18.90 -27.64 -9.43
N SER A 162 17.96 -27.70 -8.50
CA SER A 162 18.13 -28.40 -7.22
C SER A 162 18.12 -29.92 -7.39
N ARG A 163 18.63 -30.65 -6.40
CA ARG A 163 18.31 -32.08 -6.27
C ARG A 163 16.88 -32.21 -5.76
N LEU A 164 16.03 -32.95 -6.50
CA LEU A 164 14.68 -33.32 -6.05
C LEU A 164 14.75 -33.99 -4.66
N ARG A 165 14.12 -33.37 -3.67
CA ARG A 165 13.86 -34.00 -2.38
C ARG A 165 12.52 -34.72 -2.45
N ALA A 166 12.33 -35.74 -1.61
CA ALA A 166 11.02 -36.38 -1.48
C ALA A 166 9.99 -35.33 -1.04
N VAL A 167 9.04 -35.01 -1.92
CA VAL A 167 7.98 -34.04 -1.66
C VAL A 167 6.72 -34.81 -1.28
N GLN A 168 6.07 -34.43 -0.18
CA GLN A 168 4.72 -34.89 0.12
C GLN A 168 3.68 -33.83 -0.25
N CYS A 169 2.55 -34.30 -0.79
CA CYS A 169 1.24 -33.64 -0.76
C CYS A 169 0.91 -32.58 -1.83
N ALA A 170 1.25 -32.79 -3.11
CA ALA A 170 0.62 -32.04 -4.20
C ALA A 170 -0.87 -32.37 -4.31
N LYS A 171 -1.68 -31.38 -4.66
CA LYS A 171 -3.11 -31.53 -4.90
C LYS A 171 -3.50 -30.89 -6.23
N LEU A 172 -4.51 -31.47 -6.86
CA LEU A 172 -5.21 -30.86 -7.99
C LEU A 172 -6.55 -30.38 -7.45
N TYR A 173 -6.88 -29.10 -7.60
CA TYR A 173 -8.16 -28.59 -7.14
C TYR A 173 -8.77 -27.59 -8.12
N CYS A 174 -10.10 -27.46 -8.07
CA CYS A 174 -10.91 -26.58 -8.89
C CYS A 174 -11.62 -25.59 -7.98
N SER A 175 -11.29 -24.30 -8.10
CA SER A 175 -11.88 -23.25 -7.28
C SER A 175 -13.38 -23.09 -7.56
N SER A 176 -13.78 -23.24 -8.82
CA SER A 176 -15.17 -23.07 -9.27
C SER A 176 -16.12 -24.09 -8.64
N CYS A 177 -15.64 -25.30 -8.39
CA CYS A 177 -16.46 -26.42 -7.91
C CYS A 177 -16.16 -26.88 -6.47
N ASN A 178 -15.21 -26.23 -5.78
CA ASN A 178 -14.66 -26.69 -4.50
C ASN A 178 -14.32 -28.19 -4.53
N PHE A 179 -13.65 -28.63 -5.61
CA PHE A 179 -13.29 -30.02 -5.85
C PHE A 179 -11.78 -30.16 -5.71
N ASP A 180 -11.30 -31.14 -4.94
CA ASP A 180 -9.89 -31.50 -4.89
C ASP A 180 -9.68 -33.01 -5.08
N CYS A 181 -8.54 -33.38 -5.66
CA CYS A 181 -8.13 -34.76 -5.82
C CYS A 181 -6.61 -34.90 -5.95
N ARG A 182 -6.14 -36.16 -5.92
CA ARG A 182 -4.73 -36.52 -6.13
C ARG A 182 -4.51 -37.38 -7.38
N ASN A 183 -5.44 -37.33 -8.33
CA ASN A 183 -5.38 -38.15 -9.55
C ASN A 183 -5.69 -37.30 -10.78
N VAL A 184 -4.70 -37.15 -11.66
CA VAL A 184 -4.78 -36.32 -12.88
C VAL A 184 -5.95 -36.72 -13.77
N ASN A 185 -6.20 -38.03 -13.95
CA ASN A 185 -7.30 -38.50 -14.79
C ASN A 185 -8.68 -38.16 -14.19
N LYS A 186 -8.84 -38.26 -12.86
CA LYS A 186 -10.07 -37.86 -12.17
C LYS A 186 -10.29 -36.35 -12.29
N PHE A 187 -9.22 -35.56 -12.15
CA PHE A 187 -9.28 -34.11 -12.30
C PHE A 187 -9.73 -33.70 -13.71
N LYS A 188 -9.13 -34.28 -14.75
CA LYS A 188 -9.52 -33.99 -16.14
C LYS A 188 -10.96 -34.40 -16.43
N LYS A 189 -11.40 -35.56 -15.95
CA LYS A 189 -12.80 -35.99 -16.04
C LYS A 189 -13.75 -35.02 -15.34
N HIS A 190 -13.33 -34.44 -14.22
CA HIS A 190 -14.09 -33.40 -13.53
C HIS A 190 -14.20 -32.13 -14.40
N LEU A 191 -13.10 -31.62 -14.92
CA LEU A 191 -13.08 -30.41 -15.77
C LEU A 191 -13.86 -30.59 -17.08
N SER A 192 -13.90 -31.80 -17.65
CA SER A 192 -14.70 -32.10 -18.84
C SER A 192 -16.17 -32.40 -18.53
N SER A 193 -16.60 -32.32 -17.26
CA SER A 193 -17.96 -32.70 -16.89
C SER A 193 -18.95 -31.56 -17.15
N TYR A 194 -20.17 -31.91 -17.58
CA TYR A 194 -21.26 -30.94 -17.71
C TYR A 194 -21.53 -30.15 -16.42
N LYS A 195 -21.38 -30.79 -15.25
CA LYS A 195 -21.53 -30.14 -13.96
C LYS A 195 -20.52 -29.02 -13.76
N HIS A 196 -19.27 -29.21 -14.19
CA HIS A 196 -18.24 -28.19 -14.11
C HIS A 196 -18.55 -27.02 -15.03
N LEU A 197 -18.82 -27.28 -16.33
CA LEU A 197 -19.18 -26.25 -17.31
C LEU A 197 -20.34 -25.37 -16.81
N ARG A 198 -21.43 -25.99 -16.34
CA ARG A 198 -22.57 -25.27 -15.76
C ARG A 198 -22.18 -24.41 -14.55
N GLN A 199 -21.29 -24.89 -13.69
CA GLN A 199 -20.88 -24.15 -12.49
C GLN A 199 -20.07 -22.90 -12.85
N GLU A 200 -19.25 -22.98 -13.90
CA GLU A 200 -18.45 -21.87 -14.40
C GLU A 200 -19.29 -20.78 -15.08
N ASP A 201 -20.42 -21.15 -15.69
CA ASP A 201 -21.35 -20.22 -16.33
C ASP A 201 -22.20 -19.44 -15.32
N VAL A 202 -22.63 -20.10 -14.23
CA VAL A 202 -23.60 -19.52 -13.28
C VAL A 202 -22.94 -18.59 -12.25
N ASN A 203 -21.64 -18.73 -11.98
CA ASN A 203 -20.96 -17.94 -10.95
C ASN A 203 -19.74 -17.19 -11.52
N PRO A 204 -19.94 -16.16 -12.35
CA PRO A 204 -18.85 -15.25 -12.72
C PRO A 204 -18.44 -14.49 -11.46
N THR A 205 -17.24 -14.77 -10.95
CA THR A 205 -16.70 -14.09 -9.76
C THR A 205 -16.68 -12.57 -9.97
N CYS A 206 -17.23 -11.86 -8.98
CA CYS A 206 -17.31 -10.41 -8.92
C CYS A 206 -16.10 -9.82 -8.21
N ASP A 207 -15.55 -8.73 -8.74
CA ASP A 207 -14.70 -7.80 -7.98
C ASP A 207 -15.38 -6.43 -8.02
N GLU A 208 -15.66 -5.85 -6.85
CA GLU A 208 -15.75 -4.40 -6.71
C GLU A 208 -15.54 -3.99 -5.25
N VAL A 209 -14.48 -3.23 -4.99
CA VAL A 209 -14.20 -2.60 -3.70
C VAL A 209 -14.01 -1.10 -3.94
N ILE A 210 -15.11 -0.33 -3.99
CA ILE A 210 -15.04 1.11 -4.37
C ILE A 210 -15.50 2.08 -3.26
N ARG A 211 -15.98 1.65 -2.08
CA ARG A 211 -16.42 2.60 -1.03
C ARG A 211 -16.12 2.18 0.41
N VAL A 212 -14.91 1.71 0.70
CA VAL A 212 -14.63 1.10 2.02
C VAL A 212 -14.15 2.09 3.08
N THR A 213 -13.55 3.23 2.71
CA THR A 213 -12.94 4.15 3.69
C THR A 213 -13.86 5.28 4.20
N GLU A 214 -15.01 5.51 3.57
CA GLU A 214 -15.93 6.59 3.98
C GLU A 214 -16.43 6.44 5.42
N SER A 215 -16.55 5.20 5.90
CA SER A 215 -16.97 4.87 7.27
C SER A 215 -15.87 4.23 8.12
N TRP A 216 -14.75 3.80 7.51
CA TRP A 216 -13.67 3.11 8.20
C TRP A 216 -12.86 4.08 9.05
N GLY A 217 -12.70 3.79 10.34
CA GLY A 217 -11.79 4.49 11.25
C GLY A 217 -11.51 3.63 12.47
N MET A 218 -10.35 2.97 12.48
CA MET A 218 -9.94 2.11 13.58
C MET A 218 -8.76 2.75 14.31
N ASN A 219 -8.95 2.98 15.61
CA ASN A 219 -7.91 3.49 16.50
C ASN A 219 -7.44 2.36 17.40
N TYR A 220 -6.22 1.91 17.17
CA TYR A 220 -5.62 0.82 17.92
C TYR A 220 -4.90 1.34 19.17
N LYS A 221 -5.09 0.64 20.29
CA LYS A 221 -4.36 0.93 21.54
C LYS A 221 -2.86 0.72 21.34
N ALA A 222 -2.07 1.53 22.03
CA ALA A 222 -0.62 1.41 22.04
C ALA A 222 -0.18 0.03 22.50
N THR A 223 0.74 -0.58 21.77
CA THR A 223 1.50 -1.72 22.28
C THR A 223 2.60 -1.22 23.23
N PRO A 224 3.14 -2.06 24.13
CA PRO A 224 4.19 -1.65 25.06
C PRO A 224 5.41 -1.01 24.40
N GLU A 225 5.77 -1.50 23.20
CA GLU A 225 6.86 -0.97 22.39
C GLU A 225 6.66 0.50 21.97
N TYR A 226 5.42 0.90 21.67
CA TYR A 226 5.10 2.26 21.19
C TYR A 226 4.51 3.19 22.27
N ALA A 227 4.18 2.67 23.46
CA ALA A 227 3.50 3.44 24.51
C ALA A 227 4.25 4.72 24.92
N THR A 228 5.58 4.72 24.85
CA THR A 228 6.45 5.87 25.18
C THR A 228 7.27 6.36 23.98
N ALA A 229 6.99 5.86 22.78
CA ALA A 229 7.66 6.24 21.55
C ALA A 229 7.46 7.72 21.22
N LYS A 230 8.48 8.35 20.66
CA LYS A 230 8.40 9.74 20.18
C LYS A 230 7.34 9.89 19.09
N ILE A 231 6.63 11.01 19.10
CA ILE A 231 5.57 11.32 18.15
C ILE A 231 5.96 12.60 17.39
N GLN A 232 6.13 12.49 16.07
CA GLN A 232 6.36 13.63 15.19
C GLN A 232 5.10 13.94 14.39
N VAL A 233 4.59 15.16 14.53
CA VAL A 233 3.38 15.64 13.87
C VAL A 233 3.73 16.68 12.82
N TRP A 234 3.29 16.44 11.58
CA TRP A 234 3.33 17.41 10.49
C TRP A 234 1.92 17.85 10.16
N TRP A 235 1.63 19.13 10.38
CA TRP A 235 0.30 19.69 10.27
C TRP A 235 0.20 20.68 9.13
N ASP A 236 -0.46 20.28 8.06
CA ASP A 236 -0.83 21.13 6.93
C ASP A 236 -2.04 21.99 7.33
N MET A 237 -1.77 23.21 7.80
CA MET A 237 -2.82 24.15 8.24
C MET A 237 -3.65 24.69 7.07
N ILE A 238 -3.15 24.57 5.84
CA ILE A 238 -3.88 25.00 4.64
C ILE A 238 -5.00 24.00 4.36
N ALA A 239 -4.71 22.69 4.45
CA ALA A 239 -5.71 21.64 4.25
C ALA A 239 -6.61 21.41 5.49
N CYS A 240 -6.02 21.52 6.69
CA CYS A 240 -6.69 21.33 7.98
C CYS A 240 -6.56 22.59 8.83
N PRO A 241 -7.27 23.68 8.50
CA PRO A 241 -7.18 24.94 9.23
C PRO A 241 -7.81 24.82 10.63
N LEU A 242 -7.48 25.78 11.48
CA LEU A 242 -8.18 25.93 12.75
C LEU A 242 -9.65 26.30 12.51
N PRO A 243 -10.61 25.67 13.20
CA PRO A 243 -12.00 26.11 13.20
C PRO A 243 -12.12 27.56 13.67
N GLN A 244 -13.10 28.28 13.15
CA GLN A 244 -13.34 29.67 13.55
C GLN A 244 -13.62 29.76 15.06
N GLY A 245 -12.91 30.67 15.74
CA GLY A 245 -13.04 30.86 17.18
C GLY A 245 -12.33 29.82 18.05
N TYR A 246 -11.64 28.83 17.45
CA TYR A 246 -10.86 27.85 18.20
C TYR A 246 -9.57 28.47 18.76
N ASP A 247 -9.31 28.29 20.05
CA ASP A 247 -8.06 28.74 20.69
C ASP A 247 -6.88 27.84 20.26
N ALA A 248 -5.96 28.40 19.49
CA ALA A 248 -4.79 27.69 18.97
C ALA A 248 -3.90 27.07 20.07
N ARG A 249 -3.92 27.60 21.31
CA ARG A 249 -3.21 26.99 22.46
C ARG A 249 -3.74 25.61 22.81
N ARG A 250 -4.93 25.25 22.33
CA ARG A 250 -5.57 23.95 22.61
C ARG A 250 -5.18 22.87 21.62
N VAL A 251 -4.48 23.19 20.52
CA VAL A 251 -4.06 22.19 19.51
C VAL A 251 -3.20 21.09 20.14
N ARG A 252 -2.06 21.45 20.73
CA ARG A 252 -1.15 20.48 21.37
C ARG A 252 -1.87 19.66 22.46
N PRO A 253 -2.57 20.27 23.44
CA PRO A 253 -3.33 19.51 24.43
C PRO A 253 -4.37 18.56 23.84
N SER A 254 -5.09 18.94 22.77
CA SER A 254 -6.04 18.06 22.10
C SER A 254 -5.37 16.85 21.46
N LEU A 255 -4.22 17.05 20.79
CA LEU A 255 -3.43 15.95 20.22
C LEU A 255 -2.91 15.01 21.31
N GLU A 256 -2.25 15.55 22.33
CA GLU A 256 -1.70 14.77 23.45
C GLU A 256 -2.78 14.00 24.22
N ALA A 257 -3.97 14.61 24.40
CA ALA A 257 -5.12 13.93 25.02
C ALA A 257 -5.60 12.75 24.16
N ALA A 258 -5.76 12.93 22.85
CA ALA A 258 -6.17 11.86 21.94
C ALA A 258 -5.15 10.70 21.89
N PHE A 259 -3.87 11.02 21.91
CA PHE A 259 -2.80 10.02 22.00
C PHE A 259 -2.88 9.24 23.32
N LYS A 260 -3.06 9.96 24.43
CA LYS A 260 -3.18 9.36 25.77
C LYS A 260 -4.40 8.48 25.92
N GLU A 261 -5.54 8.84 25.33
CA GLU A 261 -6.74 7.98 25.28
C GLU A 261 -6.44 6.63 24.62
N LEU A 262 -5.52 6.58 23.67
CA LEU A 262 -5.07 5.35 23.03
C LEU A 262 -3.88 4.67 23.75
N GLY A 263 -3.37 5.25 24.83
CA GLY A 263 -2.24 4.70 25.61
C GLY A 263 -0.86 5.15 25.14
N TYR A 264 -0.78 6.14 24.25
CA TYR A 264 0.49 6.75 23.84
C TYR A 264 0.81 7.95 24.73
N SER A 265 2.03 8.00 25.25
CA SER A 265 2.49 8.98 26.25
C SER A 265 3.90 9.50 26.00
N GLY A 266 4.48 9.17 24.83
CA GLY A 266 5.80 9.64 24.45
C GLY A 266 5.85 11.13 24.11
N PRO A 267 7.06 11.69 23.94
CA PRO A 267 7.26 13.11 23.66
C PRO A 267 6.69 13.49 22.28
N VAL A 268 5.99 14.63 22.21
CA VAL A 268 5.31 15.12 21.01
C VAL A 268 5.99 16.36 20.44
N SER A 269 6.42 16.28 19.18
CA SER A 269 6.92 17.41 18.38
C SER A 269 5.90 17.75 17.30
N ILE A 270 5.57 19.04 17.14
CA ILE A 270 4.52 19.49 16.21
C ILE A 270 5.09 20.60 15.33
N THR A 271 4.96 20.43 14.02
CA THR A 271 5.35 21.42 13.02
C THR A 271 4.15 21.77 12.16
N ALA A 272 3.77 23.04 12.15
CA ALA A 272 2.63 23.58 11.44
C ALA A 272 3.08 24.29 10.15
N TYR A 273 2.45 23.95 9.03
CA TYR A 273 2.75 24.47 7.70
C TYR A 273 1.62 25.39 7.24
N ALA A 274 1.89 26.67 7.04
CA ALA A 274 0.93 27.63 6.50
C ALA A 274 1.61 28.80 5.78
N ASP A 275 0.83 29.66 5.14
CA ASP A 275 1.30 30.95 4.62
C ASP A 275 1.63 31.97 5.74
N HIS A 276 1.11 31.73 6.94
CA HIS A 276 1.31 32.50 8.17
C HIS A 276 0.88 33.97 8.15
N ASN A 277 0.22 34.43 7.10
CA ASN A 277 -0.36 35.78 7.01
C ASN A 277 -1.43 36.03 8.09
N HIS A 278 -2.23 35.01 8.41
CA HIS A 278 -3.32 35.08 9.38
C HIS A 278 -3.24 33.99 10.47
N THR A 279 -2.07 33.37 10.63
CA THR A 279 -1.88 32.32 11.64
C THR A 279 -1.67 32.92 13.02
N PRO A 280 -2.32 32.38 14.08
CA PRO A 280 -2.09 32.81 15.46
C PRO A 280 -0.76 32.28 16.02
N LEU A 281 0.36 32.73 15.45
CA LEU A 281 1.72 32.26 15.77
C LEU A 281 2.09 32.39 17.24
N GLN A 282 1.65 33.47 17.92
CA GLN A 282 1.91 33.67 19.35
C GLN A 282 1.29 32.54 20.19
N ALA A 283 0.05 32.18 19.89
CA ALA A 283 -0.69 31.14 20.61
C ALA A 283 -0.15 29.73 20.32
N LEU A 284 0.30 29.47 19.08
CA LEU A 284 0.96 28.21 18.73
C LEU A 284 2.34 28.08 19.40
N SER A 285 3.15 29.14 19.33
CA SER A 285 4.50 29.18 19.87
C SER A 285 4.55 29.06 21.39
N SER A 286 3.57 29.62 22.11
CA SER A 286 3.48 29.47 23.58
C SER A 286 3.27 28.02 24.02
N THR A 287 2.75 27.16 23.13
CA THR A 287 2.64 25.72 23.35
C THR A 287 3.77 24.94 22.67
N GLY A 288 4.79 25.58 22.11
CA GLY A 288 5.91 24.91 21.47
C GLY A 288 5.54 24.21 20.16
N VAL A 289 4.64 24.79 19.37
CA VAL A 289 4.37 24.35 17.99
C VAL A 289 5.27 25.15 17.05
N ASP A 290 6.14 24.45 16.33
CA ASP A 290 6.99 25.05 15.31
C ASP A 290 6.16 25.48 14.10
N ALA A 291 6.59 26.53 13.41
CA ALA A 291 5.88 27.09 12.28
C ALA A 291 6.78 27.19 11.06
N VAL A 292 6.31 26.66 9.94
CA VAL A 292 7.03 26.61 8.68
C VAL A 292 6.20 27.34 7.62
N HIS A 293 6.72 28.48 7.16
CA HIS A 293 6.10 29.23 6.09
C HIS A 293 6.23 28.47 4.76
N VAL A 294 5.08 28.28 4.12
CA VAL A 294 4.87 27.60 2.85
C VAL A 294 3.80 28.30 2.02
N VAL A 295 3.79 28.05 0.72
CA VAL A 295 2.69 28.46 -0.17
C VAL A 295 1.78 27.26 -0.47
N PRO A 296 0.52 27.50 -0.87
CA PRO A 296 -0.36 26.43 -1.34
C PRO A 296 0.33 25.54 -2.38
N TYR A 297 0.12 24.23 -2.28
CA TYR A 297 0.73 23.20 -3.13
C TYR A 297 2.25 22.97 -2.95
N PHE A 298 2.91 23.69 -2.04
CA PHE A 298 4.31 23.50 -1.67
C PHE A 298 4.50 23.42 -0.15
N THR A 299 3.89 22.42 0.50
CA THR A 299 4.05 22.24 1.96
C THR A 299 5.47 21.79 2.35
N GLY A 300 6.20 21.17 1.44
CA GLY A 300 7.52 20.59 1.70
C GLY A 300 7.54 19.51 2.79
N VAL A 301 6.37 18.96 3.17
CA VAL A 301 6.25 17.93 4.22
C VAL A 301 7.08 16.69 3.88
N SER A 302 7.10 16.25 2.62
CA SER A 302 7.91 15.12 2.15
C SER A 302 9.41 15.28 2.46
N SER A 303 9.96 16.47 2.23
CA SER A 303 11.37 16.76 2.51
C SER A 303 11.68 16.69 4.00
N ASP A 304 10.77 17.18 4.85
CA ASP A 304 10.98 17.17 6.31
C ASP A 304 10.76 15.78 6.90
N VAL A 305 9.82 15.00 6.35
CA VAL A 305 9.64 13.59 6.67
C VAL A 305 10.93 12.81 6.37
N GLN A 306 11.54 13.01 5.19
CA GLN A 306 12.81 12.36 4.85
C GLN A 306 13.95 12.81 5.78
N LYS A 307 14.14 14.11 5.97
CA LYS A 307 15.17 14.65 6.89
C LYS A 307 14.99 14.15 8.31
N TRP A 308 13.75 14.02 8.77
CA TRP A 308 13.44 13.45 10.07
C TRP A 308 13.81 11.97 10.09
N HIS A 309 13.43 11.19 9.08
CA HIS A 309 13.80 9.79 8.97
C HIS A 309 15.32 9.60 9.00
N ASP A 310 16.09 10.37 8.22
CA ASP A 310 17.55 10.28 8.14
C ASP A 310 18.25 10.56 9.49
N LYS A 311 17.64 11.40 10.33
CA LYS A 311 18.10 11.70 11.70
C LYS A 311 17.60 10.71 12.74
N ASN A 312 16.63 9.88 12.36
CA ASN A 312 15.96 8.92 13.23
C ASN A 312 15.97 7.50 12.61
N PRO A 313 17.07 7.01 12.00
CA PRO A 313 17.11 5.69 11.37
C PRO A 313 16.82 4.58 12.40
N PRO A 314 16.41 3.37 11.97
CA PRO A 314 15.70 2.41 12.80
C PRO A 314 16.51 1.97 14.03
N GLN A 315 16.28 2.64 15.16
CA GLN A 315 16.87 2.33 16.46
C GLN A 315 15.88 2.43 17.64
N ALA A 316 14.63 2.89 17.43
CA ALA A 316 13.56 2.85 18.42
C ALA A 316 12.19 2.97 17.76
N ALA A 317 11.17 2.38 18.37
CA ALA A 317 9.78 2.60 18.01
C ALA A 317 9.49 4.10 17.90
N ALA A 318 8.87 4.51 16.80
CA ALA A 318 8.55 5.91 16.55
C ALA A 318 7.19 6.04 15.88
N ILE A 319 6.56 7.19 16.10
CA ILE A 319 5.21 7.46 15.61
C ILE A 319 5.26 8.71 14.74
N MET A 320 4.75 8.59 13.53
CA MET A 320 4.56 9.67 12.58
C MET A 320 3.09 10.04 12.55
N MET A 321 2.77 11.33 12.52
CA MET A 321 1.43 11.82 12.29
C MET A 321 1.39 12.84 11.17
N ILE A 322 0.53 12.61 10.18
CA ILE A 322 0.26 13.57 9.10
C ILE A 322 -1.16 14.11 9.26
N ILE A 323 -1.29 15.43 9.37
CA ILE A 323 -2.59 16.11 9.40
C ILE A 323 -2.74 16.88 8.08
N SER A 324 -3.46 16.31 7.12
CA SER A 324 -3.68 16.91 5.78
C SER A 324 -4.78 16.17 5.03
N ASN A 325 -5.46 16.85 4.09
CA ASN A 325 -6.34 16.20 3.11
C ASN A 325 -5.55 15.64 1.89
N HIS A 326 -4.25 15.91 1.84
CA HIS A 326 -3.38 15.62 0.71
C HIS A 326 -2.36 14.51 1.00
N VAL A 327 -2.67 13.61 1.95
CA VAL A 327 -1.77 12.49 2.33
C VAL A 327 -1.39 11.63 1.11
N HIS A 328 -2.30 11.47 0.15
CA HIS A 328 -2.06 10.75 -1.10
C HIS A 328 -0.91 11.34 -1.95
N LEU A 329 -0.50 12.59 -1.72
CA LEU A 329 0.66 13.19 -2.41
C LEU A 329 2.00 12.66 -1.86
N TYR A 330 1.98 12.05 -0.67
CA TYR A 330 3.17 11.53 0.01
C TYR A 330 3.10 10.01 0.21
N GLU A 331 2.10 9.34 -0.39
CA GLU A 331 1.80 7.92 -0.14
C GLU A 331 2.99 7.02 -0.48
N ASP A 332 3.59 7.15 -1.66
CA ASP A 332 4.74 6.33 -2.07
C ASP A 332 5.92 6.45 -1.10
N LEU A 333 6.25 7.68 -0.68
CA LEU A 333 7.30 7.95 0.29
C LEU A 333 7.00 7.28 1.64
N LEU A 334 5.79 7.50 2.16
CA LEU A 334 5.39 6.97 3.45
C LEU A 334 5.31 5.44 3.44
N VAL A 335 4.80 4.83 2.36
CA VAL A 335 4.75 3.37 2.19
C VAL A 335 6.15 2.78 2.19
N ASN A 336 7.12 3.39 1.49
CA ASN A 336 8.52 2.93 1.53
C ASN A 336 9.10 3.01 2.95
N LEU A 337 8.94 4.16 3.62
CA LEU A 337 9.44 4.35 4.98
C LEU A 337 8.82 3.37 5.98
N LEU A 338 7.51 3.11 5.90
CA LEU A 338 6.80 2.20 6.80
C LEU A 338 7.12 0.72 6.55
N GLN A 339 7.51 0.34 5.33
CA GLN A 339 7.98 -1.03 5.06
C GLN A 339 9.40 -1.24 5.59
N GLU A 340 10.26 -0.23 5.46
CA GLU A 340 11.65 -0.29 5.93
C GLU A 340 11.77 -0.19 7.46
N ASN A 341 10.86 0.54 8.10
CA ASN A 341 10.94 0.92 9.50
C ASN A 341 9.70 0.47 10.28
N ASN A 342 9.88 0.12 11.55
CA ASN A 342 8.75 -0.14 12.44
C ASN A 342 8.24 1.20 12.98
N TYR A 343 7.65 2.02 12.12
CA TYR A 343 6.97 3.24 12.55
C TYR A 343 5.46 3.00 12.57
N ASN A 344 4.79 3.56 13.57
CA ASN A 344 3.33 3.68 13.52
C ASN A 344 2.96 4.97 12.79
N LEU A 345 1.93 4.92 11.96
CA LEU A 345 1.39 6.08 11.27
C LEU A 345 0.02 6.45 11.84
N PHE A 346 -0.11 7.71 12.23
CA PHE A 346 -1.37 8.38 12.53
C PHE A 346 -1.73 9.33 11.38
N VAL A 347 -3.02 9.44 11.09
CA VAL A 347 -3.50 10.40 10.08
C VAL A 347 -4.67 11.19 10.65
N ALA A 348 -4.71 12.48 10.36
CA ALA A 348 -5.92 13.27 10.51
C ALA A 348 -6.21 14.07 9.23
N TYR A 349 -7.49 14.26 8.96
CA TYR A 349 -7.97 14.95 7.77
C TYR A 349 -9.26 15.70 8.09
N SER A 350 -9.58 16.71 7.29
CA SER A 350 -10.84 17.45 7.40
C SER A 350 -12.04 16.62 6.91
N PHE A 351 -11.81 15.63 6.05
CA PHE A 351 -12.80 14.65 5.59
C PHE A 351 -12.15 13.30 5.28
N ARG A 352 -12.88 12.19 5.47
CA ARG A 352 -12.34 10.85 5.16
C ARG A 352 -12.11 10.69 3.66
N PRO A 353 -10.98 10.09 3.23
CA PRO A 353 -10.82 9.68 1.84
C PRO A 353 -11.90 8.67 1.43
N THR A 354 -12.31 8.72 0.17
CA THR A 354 -13.30 7.78 -0.40
C THR A 354 -12.67 6.49 -0.94
N LYS A 355 -11.35 6.50 -1.16
CA LYS A 355 -10.56 5.37 -1.65
C LYS A 355 -9.70 4.77 -0.54
N MET A 356 -9.57 3.44 -0.58
CA MET A 356 -8.59 2.73 0.25
C MET A 356 -7.17 3.19 -0.07
N SER A 357 -6.42 3.52 0.99
CA SER A 357 -5.00 3.88 0.91
C SER A 357 -4.12 2.65 1.12
N PHE A 358 -2.94 2.67 0.51
CA PHE A 358 -1.87 1.71 0.77
C PHE A 358 -1.23 1.90 2.14
N LEU A 359 -1.47 3.03 2.81
CA LEU A 359 -0.93 3.33 4.13
C LEU A 359 -1.65 2.53 5.22
N LEU A 360 -0.86 1.80 6.01
CA LEU A 360 -1.34 1.16 7.21
C LEU A 360 -1.31 2.16 8.38
N THR A 361 -2.47 2.65 8.76
CA THR A 361 -2.66 3.57 9.88
C THR A 361 -2.91 2.81 11.18
N SER A 362 -2.30 3.28 12.27
CA SER A 362 -2.58 2.81 13.63
C SER A 362 -3.72 3.60 14.30
N ALA A 363 -3.97 4.83 13.84
CA ALA A 363 -5.09 5.64 14.27
C ALA A 363 -5.42 6.72 13.24
N GLU A 364 -6.70 7.05 13.15
CA GLU A 364 -7.25 8.06 12.25
C GLU A 364 -8.28 8.96 12.93
N TRP A 365 -8.26 10.25 12.61
CA TRP A 365 -9.24 11.21 13.11
C TRP A 365 -9.77 12.14 12.02
N LEU A 366 -11.04 12.51 12.17
CA LEU A 366 -11.52 13.77 11.60
C LEU A 366 -10.95 14.92 12.43
N TRP A 367 -10.42 15.93 11.77
CA TRP A 367 -9.69 17.04 12.38
C TRP A 367 -10.53 17.81 13.39
N ASP A 368 -11.79 18.10 13.07
CA ASP A 368 -12.76 18.75 13.95
C ASP A 368 -12.99 17.97 15.25
N ARG A 369 -13.13 16.64 15.15
CA ARG A 369 -13.31 15.74 16.30
C ARG A 369 -12.03 15.62 17.13
N LEU A 370 -10.87 15.67 16.49
CA LEU A 370 -9.59 15.62 17.19
C LEU A 370 -9.40 16.86 18.07
N LEU A 371 -9.82 18.03 17.58
CA LEU A 371 -9.73 19.28 18.33
C LEU A 371 -10.71 19.35 19.52
N SER A 372 -11.84 18.65 19.48
CA SER A 372 -12.83 18.66 20.57
C SER A 372 -12.47 17.76 21.76
N VAL A 373 -11.45 16.91 21.66
CA VAL A 373 -11.03 15.99 22.74
C VAL A 373 -10.67 16.74 24.02
N SER A 374 -9.99 17.88 23.93
CA SER A 374 -9.58 18.65 25.11
C SER A 374 -10.71 19.45 25.78
N GLU A 375 -11.90 19.58 25.17
CA GLU A 375 -13.05 20.27 25.80
C GLU A 375 -13.49 19.54 27.09
N LYS A 376 -13.18 18.25 27.18
CA LYS A 376 -13.49 17.40 28.34
C LYS A 376 -12.38 17.38 29.39
N SER A 377 -11.21 17.97 29.12
CA SER A 377 -10.04 17.96 30.00
C SER A 377 -9.63 19.37 30.43
N ALA A 378 -10.48 20.04 31.21
CA ALA A 378 -10.28 21.42 31.69
C ALA A 378 -8.99 21.65 32.53
N GLN A 379 -8.33 20.59 32.99
CA GLN A 379 -7.15 20.67 33.88
C GLN A 379 -5.84 21.11 33.21
N PHE A 380 -5.75 21.11 31.87
CA PHE A 380 -4.47 21.40 31.17
C PHE A 380 -4.19 22.90 30.96
N LEU A 381 -5.24 23.73 30.86
CA LEU A 381 -5.07 25.17 30.56
C LEU A 381 -4.38 25.95 31.69
N GLN A 382 -4.55 25.49 32.94
CA GLN A 382 -4.07 26.21 34.12
C GLN A 382 -2.54 26.20 34.28
N LYS A 383 -1.84 25.22 33.69
CA LYS A 383 -0.36 25.16 33.70
C LYS A 383 0.31 26.01 32.61
N CYS A 384 -0.39 26.33 31.52
CA CYS A 384 0.18 27.14 30.42
C CYS A 384 0.16 28.64 30.72
N SER A 385 -0.67 29.08 31.67
CA SER A 385 -0.81 30.48 32.08
C SER A 385 0.29 30.95 33.03
N GLU A 386 1.01 30.05 33.72
CA GLU A 386 2.02 30.41 34.72
C GLU A 386 3.42 30.64 34.13
N SER A 387 3.62 30.42 32.83
CA SER A 387 4.91 30.53 32.14
C SER A 387 4.97 31.66 31.10
N GLU A 388 4.38 32.82 31.39
CA GLU A 388 4.38 33.97 30.46
C GLU A 388 5.72 34.76 30.39
N SER A 389 6.79 34.29 31.03
CA SER A 389 8.09 35.01 31.07
C SER A 389 9.26 34.28 30.40
N GLY A 390 9.03 33.21 29.64
CA GLY A 390 10.10 32.44 28.97
C GLY A 390 10.23 32.73 27.47
N GLU A 391 11.47 32.73 26.96
CA GLU A 391 11.79 32.80 25.52
C GLU A 391 10.90 31.87 24.66
N PRO A 392 10.63 32.23 23.39
CA PRO A 392 9.90 31.37 22.47
C PRO A 392 10.53 29.97 22.39
N ARG A 393 9.77 28.95 22.77
CA ARG A 393 10.21 27.54 22.70
C ARG A 393 10.18 26.99 21.27
N ALA A 394 9.38 27.60 20.39
CA ALA A 394 9.20 27.18 19.02
C ALA A 394 10.14 27.89 18.04
N MET A 395 10.46 27.20 16.95
CA MET A 395 11.21 27.74 15.81
C MET A 395 10.25 28.17 14.70
N PHE A 396 10.59 29.29 14.06
CA PHE A 396 9.93 29.78 12.84
C PHE A 396 10.88 29.62 11.67
N TYR A 397 10.44 28.97 10.60
CA TYR A 397 11.25 28.67 9.43
C TYR A 397 10.55 29.11 8.15
N CYS A 398 11.26 29.75 7.23
CA CYS A 398 10.82 30.00 5.87
C CYS A 398 11.60 29.08 4.93
N LYS A 399 10.89 28.17 4.26
CA LYS A 399 11.53 27.20 3.35
C LYS A 399 12.19 27.85 2.14
N PHE A 400 11.57 28.90 1.61
CA PHE A 400 12.01 29.57 0.38
C PHE A 400 13.37 30.25 0.57
N CYS A 401 13.56 30.89 1.73
CA CYS A 401 14.73 31.70 1.99
C CYS A 401 15.78 30.98 2.85
N SER A 402 15.50 29.73 3.25
CA SER A 402 16.29 29.00 4.27
C SER A 402 16.50 29.83 5.55
N PHE A 403 15.49 30.63 5.91
CA PHE A 403 15.53 31.57 7.04
C PHE A 403 14.93 30.91 8.28
N ALA A 404 15.62 31.02 9.42
CA ALA A 404 15.16 30.48 10.70
C ALA A 404 15.30 31.53 11.81
N THR A 405 14.30 31.64 12.68
CA THR A 405 14.31 32.56 13.82
C THR A 405 13.48 32.02 14.98
N LYS A 406 13.75 32.50 16.19
CA LYS A 406 12.87 32.33 17.37
C LYS A 406 11.95 33.54 17.60
N SER A 407 12.21 34.66 16.95
CA SER A 407 11.41 35.89 17.09
C SER A 407 10.27 35.93 16.06
N ILE A 408 9.03 36.05 16.56
CA ILE A 408 7.82 36.21 15.73
C ILE A 408 7.91 37.50 14.92
N ASP A 409 8.41 38.59 15.52
CA ASP A 409 8.52 39.87 14.85
C ASP A 409 9.51 39.80 13.69
N ASN A 410 10.70 39.22 13.91
CA ASN A 410 11.68 39.01 12.84
C ASN A 410 11.10 38.13 11.73
N PHE A 411 10.31 37.11 12.08
CA PHE A 411 9.67 36.25 11.11
C PHE A 411 8.63 37.00 10.28
N ARG A 412 7.75 37.79 10.91
CA ARG A 412 6.75 38.62 10.21
C ARG A 412 7.40 39.69 9.35
N THR A 413 8.48 40.32 9.84
CA THR A 413 9.25 41.28 9.06
C THR A 413 9.85 40.60 7.83
N HIS A 414 10.46 39.42 7.97
CA HIS A 414 10.95 38.65 6.83
C HIS A 414 9.85 38.38 5.79
N LEU A 415 8.69 37.86 6.20
CA LEU A 415 7.59 37.54 5.27
C LEU A 415 7.03 38.79 4.55
N SER A 416 7.02 39.94 5.22
CA SER A 416 6.37 41.16 4.68
C SER A 416 7.31 42.10 3.92
N THR A 417 8.62 42.06 4.18
CA THR A 417 9.55 43.10 3.70
C THR A 417 10.69 42.57 2.82
N ASP A 418 10.89 41.26 2.76
CA ASP A 418 11.95 40.66 1.95
C ASP A 418 11.51 40.57 0.47
N GLU A 419 12.08 41.42 -0.39
CA GLU A 419 11.77 41.45 -1.82
C GLU A 419 12.17 40.15 -2.54
N ALA A 420 13.25 39.49 -2.10
CA ALA A 420 13.67 38.20 -2.64
C ALA A 420 12.69 37.10 -2.22
N HIS A 421 12.20 37.13 -0.98
CA HIS A 421 11.12 36.27 -0.53
C HIS A 421 9.85 36.43 -1.39
N ALA A 422 9.37 37.67 -1.55
CA ALA A 422 8.16 37.97 -2.34
C ALA A 422 8.32 37.60 -3.82
N GLN A 423 9.53 37.66 -4.38
CA GLN A 423 9.81 37.21 -5.74
C GLN A 423 9.76 35.68 -5.86
N GLU A 424 10.31 34.96 -4.88
CA GLU A 424 10.32 33.50 -4.88
C GLU A 424 8.91 32.91 -4.64
N GLU A 425 8.13 33.53 -3.76
CA GLU A 425 6.72 33.20 -3.50
C GLU A 425 5.88 33.27 -4.80
N LYS A 426 6.19 34.21 -5.71
CA LYS A 426 5.51 34.36 -7.00
C LYS A 426 5.98 33.37 -8.08
N ARG A 427 7.23 32.89 -8.03
CA ARG A 427 7.80 32.00 -9.07
C ARG A 427 7.26 30.57 -9.00
N ILE A 428 7.02 30.07 -7.79
CA ILE A 428 6.76 28.64 -7.54
C ILE A 428 5.35 28.18 -7.93
N PRO A 429 4.26 28.95 -7.69
CA PRO A 429 2.92 28.58 -8.17
C PRO A 429 2.84 28.42 -9.70
N ALA A 430 3.58 29.24 -10.46
CA ALA A 430 3.60 29.18 -11.93
C ALA A 430 4.24 27.90 -12.48
N TYR A 431 5.29 27.39 -11.82
CA TYR A 431 5.95 26.14 -12.19
C TYR A 431 5.09 24.92 -11.83
N HIS A 432 4.47 24.91 -10.64
CA HIS A 432 3.70 23.77 -10.16
C HIS A 432 2.26 23.68 -10.71
N TYR A 433 1.62 24.79 -11.10
CA TYR A 433 0.31 24.71 -11.80
C TYR A 433 0.45 23.92 -13.10
N SER A 434 1.53 24.14 -13.87
CA SER A 434 1.83 23.37 -15.08
C SER A 434 2.11 21.87 -14.81
N THR A 435 2.71 21.57 -13.67
CA THR A 435 3.05 20.19 -13.25
C THR A 435 1.80 19.48 -12.70
N ILE A 436 0.98 20.12 -11.88
CA ILE A 436 -0.27 19.56 -11.36
C ILE A 436 -1.29 19.39 -12.48
N GLU A 437 -1.37 20.31 -13.44
CA GLU A 437 -2.22 20.18 -14.60
C GLU A 437 -1.76 19.04 -15.50
N SER A 438 -0.45 18.88 -15.74
CA SER A 438 0.08 17.73 -16.49
C SER A 438 -0.09 16.40 -15.75
N HIS A 439 0.06 16.33 -14.42
CA HIS A 439 -0.21 15.13 -13.63
C HIS A 439 -1.72 14.83 -13.52
N ARG A 440 -2.60 15.84 -13.41
CA ARG A 440 -4.06 15.66 -13.49
C ARG A 440 -4.45 15.22 -14.89
N LEU A 441 -3.89 15.81 -15.94
CA LEU A 441 -4.16 15.44 -17.32
C LEU A 441 -3.64 14.04 -17.63
N ALA A 442 -2.50 13.64 -17.09
CA ALA A 442 -1.99 12.28 -17.19
C ALA A 442 -2.91 11.28 -16.47
N ARG A 443 -3.36 11.58 -15.24
CA ARG A 443 -4.30 10.73 -14.49
C ARG A 443 -5.68 10.69 -15.11
N VAL A 444 -6.19 11.80 -15.65
CA VAL A 444 -7.47 11.87 -16.37
C VAL A 444 -7.37 11.14 -17.70
N THR A 445 -6.24 11.23 -18.40
CA THR A 445 -5.98 10.48 -19.64
C THR A 445 -5.83 8.99 -19.37
N GLN A 446 -5.22 8.61 -18.25
CA GLN A 446 -5.12 7.22 -17.81
C GLN A 446 -6.50 6.68 -17.40
N TYR A 447 -7.23 7.41 -16.56
CA TYR A 447 -8.63 7.11 -16.21
C TYR A 447 -9.53 7.00 -17.45
N ARG A 448 -9.39 7.91 -18.43
CA ARG A 448 -10.10 7.84 -19.71
C ARG A 448 -9.66 6.63 -20.54
N ARG A 449 -8.38 6.25 -20.56
CA ARG A 449 -7.92 5.02 -21.22
C ARG A 449 -8.53 3.78 -20.58
N ASP A 450 -8.57 3.74 -19.26
CA ASP A 450 -9.09 2.61 -18.49
C ASP A 450 -10.61 2.49 -18.66
N HIS A 451 -11.36 3.59 -18.57
CA HIS A 451 -12.82 3.60 -18.81
C HIS A 451 -13.22 3.51 -20.29
N CYS A 452 -12.41 4.01 -21.24
CA CYS A 452 -12.66 3.78 -22.67
C CYS A 452 -12.42 2.32 -23.06
N ARG A 453 -11.49 1.60 -22.39
CA ARG A 453 -11.38 0.15 -22.53
C ARG A 453 -12.64 -0.55 -22.04
N GLU A 454 -13.14 -0.22 -20.85
CA GLU A 454 -14.39 -0.79 -20.33
C GLU A 454 -15.62 -0.46 -21.20
N ALA A 455 -15.69 0.75 -21.77
CA ALA A 455 -16.77 1.15 -22.67
C ALA A 455 -16.68 0.42 -24.02
N ASN A 456 -15.48 0.28 -24.60
CA ASN A 456 -15.29 -0.45 -25.85
C ASN A 456 -15.52 -1.96 -25.69
N GLU A 457 -15.20 -2.54 -24.52
CA GLU A 457 -15.51 -3.93 -24.20
C GLU A 457 -17.03 -4.16 -24.00
N LYS A 458 -17.76 -3.17 -23.46
CA LYS A 458 -19.23 -3.20 -23.38
C LYS A 458 -19.88 -3.11 -24.76
N VAL A 459 -19.43 -2.19 -25.62
CA VAL A 459 -19.94 -2.04 -26.99
C VAL A 459 -19.63 -3.29 -27.83
N SER A 460 -18.46 -3.93 -27.66
CA SER A 460 -18.16 -5.17 -28.36
C SER A 460 -19.03 -6.35 -27.91
N LYS A 461 -19.44 -6.37 -26.63
CA LYS A 461 -20.34 -7.41 -26.09
C LYS A 461 -21.79 -7.22 -26.52
N GLU A 462 -22.24 -5.97 -26.65
CA GLU A 462 -23.57 -5.64 -27.16
C GLU A 462 -23.69 -5.95 -28.66
N GLN A 463 -22.66 -5.65 -29.45
CA GLN A 463 -22.64 -5.98 -30.89
C GLN A 463 -22.58 -7.50 -31.18
N THR A 464 -21.95 -8.30 -30.31
CA THR A 464 -21.97 -9.77 -30.45
C THR A 464 -23.30 -10.41 -30.03
N HIS A 465 -24.17 -9.70 -29.29
CA HIS A 465 -25.46 -10.22 -28.85
C HIS A 465 -26.60 -9.98 -29.85
N GLU A 466 -26.45 -9.01 -30.77
CA GLU A 466 -27.45 -8.73 -31.81
C GLU A 466 -27.31 -9.61 -33.08
N GLU A 467 -26.20 -10.34 -33.26
CA GLU A 467 -25.98 -11.19 -34.44
C GLU A 467 -26.33 -12.69 -34.26
N SER A 468 -26.97 -13.08 -33.16
CA SER A 468 -27.38 -14.48 -32.96
C SER A 468 -28.81 -14.64 -32.44
N ASP A 469 -29.80 -14.34 -33.29
CA ASP A 469 -31.16 -14.88 -33.18
C ASP A 469 -31.43 -15.85 -34.36
N PRO A 470 -31.42 -17.17 -34.15
CA PRO A 470 -31.63 -18.15 -35.21
C PRO A 470 -33.07 -18.68 -35.30
N TYR A 471 -34.10 -17.93 -34.90
CA TYR A 471 -35.50 -18.38 -35.09
C TYR A 471 -36.47 -17.26 -35.50
N GLY A 472 -36.58 -17.04 -36.82
CA GLY A 472 -37.63 -16.23 -37.43
C GLY A 472 -38.06 -16.75 -38.80
N PHE A 473 -38.95 -17.74 -38.81
CA PHE A 473 -39.66 -18.29 -39.98
C PHE A 473 -41.10 -18.57 -39.45
N TRP A 474 -42.24 -18.19 -40.05
CA TRP A 474 -42.66 -17.89 -41.42
C TRP A 474 -43.84 -16.91 -41.47
N THR A 475 -43.99 -16.36 -42.67
CA THR A 475 -45.02 -15.60 -43.39
C THR A 475 -46.53 -15.76 -43.11
N SER A 476 -47.25 -14.74 -43.60
CA SER A 476 -48.57 -14.69 -44.26
C SER A 476 -49.76 -14.12 -43.47
N SER A 477 -50.08 -12.85 -43.74
CA SER A 477 -51.24 -12.39 -44.54
C SER A 477 -51.06 -10.93 -44.93
#